data_AF-A0A8X6RYT6-F1
#
_entry.id   AF-A0A8X6RYT6-F1
#
_cell.length_a   1.000
_cell.length_b   1.000
_cell.length_c   1.000
_cell.angle_alpha   90.00
_cell.angle_beta   90.00
_cell.angle_gamma   90.00
#
_symmetry.space_group_name_H-M   'P 1'
#
loop_
_entity.id
_entity.type
_entity.pdbx_description
1 polymer ?
#
loop_
_entity_poly.entity_id
_entity_poly.type
_entity_poly.pdbx_seq_one_letter_code
_entity_poly.pdbx_strand_id
1 'polypeptide(L)' 'MDWPARSPDLNPIEHIWDFLGRRLEARTLSPVTIQELRLELQDEWAAMPQQLIDTLILSIGRRCETFLAVRRDHVLY' A
#
# COMPACT_ATOMS: atom_id res chain seq x y z
N MET A 1 13.50 6.74 14.13
CA MET A 1 13.38 5.65 13.14
C MET A 1 13.66 6.31 11.80
N ASP A 2 14.88 6.18 11.29
CA ASP A 2 15.32 6.89 10.07
C ASP A 2 14.87 6.09 8.84
N TRP A 3 13.89 6.63 8.12
CA TRP A 3 13.42 6.04 6.86
C TRP A 3 14.40 6.43 5.74
N PRO A 4 14.94 5.47 4.97
CA PRO A 4 15.81 5.82 3.86
C PRO A 4 15.05 6.59 2.78
N ALA A 5 15.65 7.67 2.28
CA ALA A 5 15.10 8.41 1.15
C ALA A 5 15.06 7.52 -0.10
N ARG A 6 13.97 7.61 -0.88
CA ARG A 6 13.71 6.86 -2.14
C ARG A 6 13.45 5.35 -2.00
N SER A 7 12.66 4.92 -1.01
CA SER A 7 12.11 3.56 -0.96
C SER A 7 10.59 3.55 -1.19
N PRO A 8 10.09 3.82 -2.41
CA PRO A 8 8.66 3.69 -2.73
C PRO A 8 8.14 2.27 -2.47
N ASP A 9 9.02 1.27 -2.58
CA ASP A 9 8.73 -0.14 -2.27
C ASP A 9 8.41 -0.40 -0.79
N LEU A 10 8.64 0.59 0.08
CA LEU A 10 8.31 0.52 1.50
C LEU A 10 7.07 1.36 1.85
N ASN A 11 6.42 2.03 0.90
CA ASN A 11 5.26 2.88 1.19
C ASN A 11 3.94 2.07 1.10
N PRO A 12 3.37 1.58 2.22
CA PRO A 12 2.15 0.75 2.19
C PRO A 12 0.95 1.51 1.63
N ILE A 13 0.98 2.85 1.69
CA ILE A 13 -0.13 3.67 1.22
C ILE A 13 -0.29 3.59 -0.30
N GLU A 14 0.80 3.36 -1.06
CA GLU A 14 0.73 3.21 -2.52
C GLU A 14 -0.03 1.94 -2.90
N HIS A 15 0.21 0.85 -2.16
CA HIS A 15 -0.51 -0.41 -2.37
C HIS A 15 -2.01 -0.28 -2.02
N ILE A 16 -2.33 0.52 -1.01
CA ILE A 16 -3.70 0.84 -0.63
C ILE A 16 -4.38 1.67 -1.73
N TRP A 17 -3.68 2.68 -2.28
CA TRP A 17 -4.18 3.48 -3.40
C TRP A 17 -4.41 2.66 -4.67
N ASP A 18 -3.48 1.76 -5.02
CA ASP A 18 -3.62 0.84 -6.16
C ASP A 18 -4.83 -0.10 -5.97
N PHE A 19 -5.05 -0.61 -4.75
CA PHE A 19 -6.22 -1.42 -4.44
C PHE A 19 -7.52 -0.63 -4.67
N LEU A 20 -7.63 0.57 -4.09
CA LEU A 20 -8.83 1.41 -4.23
C LEU A 20 -9.08 1.81 -5.69
N GLY A 21 -8.02 2.19 -6.41
CA GLY A 21 -8.10 2.55 -7.83
C GLY A 21 -8.65 1.41 -8.68
N ARG A 22 -8.13 0.18 -8.49
CA ARG A 22 -8.65 -1.00 -9.21
C ARG A 22 -10.09 -1.32 -8.86
N ARG A 23 -10.52 -1.13 -7.62
CA ARG A 23 -11.92 -1.38 -7.23
C ARG A 23 -12.86 -0.38 -7.87
N LEU A 24 -12.47 0.89 -7.93
CA LEU A 24 -13.21 1.92 -8.64
C LEU A 24 -13.27 1.66 -10.14
N GLU A 25 -12.15 1.27 -10.77
CA GLU A 25 -12.12 0.92 -12.21
C GLU A 25 -12.98 -0.30 -12.54
N ALA A 26 -13.06 -1.27 -11.63
CA ALA A 26 -13.86 -2.47 -11.81
C ALA A 26 -15.39 -2.23 -11.68
N ARG A 27 -15.81 -1.04 -11.25
CA ARG A 27 -17.24 -0.71 -11.13
C ARG A 27 -17.85 -0.46 -12.50
N THR A 28 -19.08 -0.97 -12.67
CA THR A 28 -19.84 -0.84 -13.92
C THR A 28 -20.32 0.59 -14.17
N LEU A 29 -20.50 1.37 -13.11
CA LEU A 29 -20.90 2.77 -13.18
C LEU A 29 -19.74 3.62 -12.67
N SER A 30 -19.24 4.52 -13.50
CA SER A 30 -18.27 5.51 -13.06
C SER A 30 -18.98 6.65 -12.33
N PRO A 31 -18.46 7.09 -11.17
CA PRO A 31 -19.01 8.25 -10.48
C PRO A 31 -18.95 9.48 -11.40
N VAL A 32 -20.07 10.19 -11.52
CA VAL A 32 -20.21 11.34 -12.42
C VAL A 32 -19.92 12.64 -11.65
N THR A 33 -20.06 12.60 -10.33
CA THR A 33 -19.81 13.74 -9.44
C THR A 33 -18.69 13.44 -8.43
N ILE A 34 -18.05 14.51 -7.93
CA ILE A 34 -17.04 14.41 -6.85
C ILE A 34 -17.66 13.81 -5.58
N GLN A 35 -18.95 14.07 -5.33
CA GLN A 35 -19.64 13.57 -4.15
C GLN A 35 -19.88 12.06 -4.22
N GLU A 36 -20.29 11.55 -5.39
CA GLU A 36 -20.37 10.11 -5.64
C GLU A 36 -19.00 9.47 -5.49
N LEU A 37 -17.96 9.99 -6.17
CA LEU A 37 -16.60 9.46 -6.04
C LEU A 37 -16.13 9.36 -4.59
N ARG A 38 -16.44 10.38 -3.76
CA ARG A 38 -16.09 10.39 -2.34
C ARG A 38 -16.81 9.29 -1.55
N LEU A 39 -18.12 9.13 -1.78
CA LEU A 39 -18.91 8.08 -1.14
C LEU A 39 -18.39 6.70 -1.53
N GLU A 40 -18.15 6.50 -2.81
CA GLU A 40 -17.66 5.25 -3.34
C GLU A 40 -16.28 4.87 -2.80
N LEU A 41 -15.36 5.84 -2.70
CA LEU A 41 -14.06 5.63 -2.06
C LEU A 41 -14.21 5.24 -0.58
N GLN A 42 -15.16 5.85 0.14
CA GLN A 42 -15.41 5.51 1.54
C GLN A 42 -15.98 4.09 1.70
N ASP A 43 -16.87 3.68 0.80
CA ASP A 43 -17.42 2.32 0.78
C ASP A 43 -16.34 1.28 0.47
N GLU A 44 -15.53 1.51 -0.55
CA GLU A 44 -14.41 0.60 -0.91
C GLU A 44 -13.34 0.56 0.18
N TRP A 45 -13.09 1.68 0.86
CA TRP A 45 -12.23 1.72 2.04
C TRP A 45 -12.80 0.88 3.18
N ALA A 46 -14.09 1.02 3.49
CA ALA A 46 -14.75 0.27 4.55
C ALA A 46 -14.86 -1.24 4.23
N ALA A 47 -14.97 -1.59 2.94
CA ALA A 47 -15.01 -2.97 2.47
C ALA A 47 -13.61 -3.62 2.35
N MET A 48 -12.54 -2.88 2.61
CA MET A 48 -11.18 -3.38 2.49
C MET A 48 -10.93 -4.55 3.47
N PRO A 49 -10.44 -5.71 2.99
CA PRO A 49 -10.15 -6.83 3.88
C PRO A 49 -9.01 -6.49 4.84
N GLN A 50 -9.20 -6.72 6.14
CA GLN A 50 -8.14 -6.56 7.14
C GLN A 50 -6.90 -7.41 6.80
N GLN A 51 -7.09 -8.58 6.21
CA GLN A 51 -5.99 -9.45 5.75
C GLN A 51 -5.06 -8.75 4.73
N LEU A 52 -5.60 -7.85 3.89
CA LEU A 52 -4.79 -7.09 2.95
C LEU A 52 -3.88 -6.10 3.69
N ILE A 53 -4.42 -5.43 4.71
CA ILE A 53 -3.67 -4.53 5.60
C ILE A 53 -2.58 -5.32 6.36
N ASP A 54 -2.94 -6.46 6.94
CA ASP A 54 -2.00 -7.30 7.69
C ASP A 54 -0.87 -7.81 6.79
N THR A 55 -1.20 -8.22 5.56
CA THR A 55 -0.21 -8.67 4.56
C THR A 55 0.74 -7.53 4.18
N LEU A 56 0.24 -6.30 4.04
CA LEU A 56 1.08 -5.13 3.75
C LEU A 56 2.03 -4.82 4.89
N ILE A 57 1.56 -4.86 6.14
CA ILE A 57 2.39 -4.64 7.33
C ILE A 57 3.47 -5.72 7.43
N LEU A 58 3.11 -6.99 7.25
CA LEU A 58 4.06 -8.11 7.29
C LEU A 58 5.08 -8.04 6.15
N SER A 59 4.66 -7.63 4.96
CA SER A 59 5.55 -7.44 3.80
C SER A 59 6.59 -6.36 4.07
N ILE A 60 6.20 -5.24 4.69
CA ILE A 60 7.16 -4.20 5.09
C ILE A 60 8.13 -4.71 6.15
N GLY A 61 7.63 -5.42 7.18
CA GLY A 61 8.49 -6.05 8.19
C GLY A 61 9.57 -6.93 7.57
N ARG A 62 9.17 -7.83 6.67
CA ARG A 62 10.10 -8.71 5.95
C ARG A 62 11.06 -7.92 5.03
N ARG A 63 10.59 -6.89 4.34
CA ARG A 63 11.44 -6.05 3.47
C ARG A 63 12.48 -5.26 4.27
N CYS A 64 12.11 -4.75 5.45
CA CYS A 64 13.03 -4.10 6.37
C CYS A 64 14.11 -5.07 6.87
N GLU A 65 13.73 -6.30 7.22
CA GLU A 65 14.68 -7.36 7.59
C GLU A 65 15.65 -7.69 6.45
N THR A 66 15.14 -7.87 5.22
CA THR A 66 15.98 -8.11 4.04
C THR A 66 16.93 -6.93 3.77
N PHE A 67 16.45 -5.69 3.89
CA PHE A 67 17.29 -4.50 3.71
C PHE A 67 18.41 -4.41 4.75
N LEU A 68 18.12 -4.76 6.01
CA LEU A 68 19.12 -4.81 7.08
C LEU A 68 20.14 -5.93 6.86
N ALA A 69 19.71 -7.10 6.36
CA ALA A 69 20.60 -8.20 6.01
C ALA A 69 21.55 -7.81 4.85
N VAL A 70 21.01 -7.24 3.76
CA VAL A 70 21.80 -6.77 2.61
C VAL A 70 22.79 -5.68 3.03
N ARG A 71 22.40 -4.72 3.90
CA ARG A 71 23.36 -3.72 4.41
C ARG A 71 24.49 -4.32 5.25
N ARG A 72 24.27 -5.44 5.94
CA ARG A 72 25.33 -6.12 6.70
C ARG A 72 26.30 -6.85 5.78
N ASP A 73 25.80 -7.48 4.72
CA ASP A 73 26.62 -8.20 3.74
C ASP A 73 27.51 -7.26 2.90
N HIS A 74 27.06 -6.03 2.66
CA HIS A 74 27.83 -5.02 1.91
C HIS A 74 28.90 -4.28 2.74
N VAL A 75 28.92 -4.41 4.07
CA VAL A 75 29.88 -3.71 4.96
C VAL A 75 31.07 -4.60 5.34
N LEU A 76 31.09 -5.87 4.93
CA LEU A 76 32.22 -6.78 5.12
C LEU A 76 33.13 -6.79 3.89
N TYR A 77 34.07 -5.84 3.84
CA TYR A 77 35.35 -5.96 3.10
C TYR A 77 36.47 -5.27 3.88
#